data_AF-W7QAA4-F1
#
_entry.id   AF-W7QAA4-F1
#
_cell.length_a   1.000
_cell.length_b   1.000
_cell.length_c   1.000
_cell.angle_alpha   90.00
_cell.angle_beta   90.00
_cell.angle_gamma   90.00
#
_symmetry.space_group_name_H-M   'P 1'
#
loop_
_entity.id
_entity.type
_entity.pdbx_description
1 polymer ?
#
loop_
_entity_poly.entity_id
_entity_poly.type
_entity_poly.pdbx_seq_one_letter_code
_entity_poly.pdbx_strand_id
1 'polypeptide(L)'
;MSTKTGLRGLGRWCRTNQGIGILLATVVALLFFYLWQQDWFHREQRDGITLGFFPGLGLAAMLMASLALAVDKWRHAVAEEMADVGWRDLVWALLFCLAALVMYRLMEPLGLPLASALFLAGMIYLLGLRPWYLAPALAIPISLIILAVFTLLGIRLPGDIVPFL
;
A
#
# COMPACT_ATOMS: atom_id res chain seq x y z
N MET A 1 42.57 -12.23 -12.58
CA MET A 1 42.06 -10.87 -12.86
C MET A 1 40.62 -11.00 -13.33
N SER A 2 39.68 -10.32 -12.65
CA SER A 2 38.30 -10.01 -13.09
C SER A 2 37.24 -11.13 -13.20
N THR A 3 36.62 -11.47 -12.05
CA THR A 3 35.25 -12.04 -11.95
C THR A 3 34.23 -11.06 -11.36
N LYS A 4 34.60 -9.78 -11.17
CA LYS A 4 33.79 -8.75 -10.50
C LYS A 4 32.77 -8.03 -11.41
N THR A 5 32.66 -8.39 -12.68
CA THR A 5 31.82 -7.71 -13.67
C THR A 5 30.34 -8.13 -13.65
N GLY A 6 30.02 -9.39 -13.32
CA GLY A 6 28.64 -9.89 -13.36
C GLY A 6 27.71 -9.29 -12.30
N LEU A 7 28.18 -9.16 -11.05
CA LEU A 7 27.40 -8.62 -9.93
C LEU A 7 27.07 -7.13 -10.07
N ARG A 8 27.96 -6.35 -10.72
CA ARG A 8 27.73 -4.93 -11.00
C ARG A 8 26.66 -4.72 -12.08
N GLY A 9 26.58 -5.64 -13.05
CA GLY A 9 25.55 -5.62 -14.09
C GLY A 9 24.16 -5.89 -13.53
N LEU A 10 24.02 -6.93 -12.68
CA LEU A 10 22.77 -7.27 -12.01
C LEU A 10 22.26 -6.16 -11.10
N GLY A 11 23.13 -5.60 -10.24
CA GLY A 11 22.74 -4.49 -9.35
C GLY A 11 22.28 -3.24 -10.11
N ARG A 12 22.91 -2.93 -11.25
CA ARG A 12 22.49 -1.81 -12.10
C ARG A 12 21.20 -2.10 -12.86
N TRP A 13 21.00 -3.34 -13.31
CA TRP A 13 19.77 -3.77 -13.97
C TRP A 13 18.56 -3.75 -13.02
N CYS A 14 18.73 -4.19 -11.77
CA CYS A 14 17.67 -4.12 -10.74
C CYS A 14 17.19 -2.69 -10.45
N ARG A 15 17.98 -1.66 -10.79
CA ARG A 15 17.60 -0.24 -10.65
C ARG A 15 16.88 0.33 -11.88
N THR A 16 16.84 -0.41 -12.98
CA THR A 16 16.08 0.00 -14.17
C THR A 16 14.58 -0.19 -13.94
N ASN A 17 13.76 0.57 -14.68
CA ASN A 17 12.31 0.39 -14.70
C ASN A 17 11.91 -1.06 -15.00
N GLN A 18 12.66 -1.74 -15.86
CA GLN A 18 12.47 -3.15 -16.16
C GLN A 18 12.69 -4.05 -14.94
N GLY A 19 13.84 -3.87 -14.28
CA GLY A 19 14.19 -4.65 -13.09
C GLY A 19 13.19 -4.44 -11.96
N ILE A 20 12.81 -3.19 -11.71
CA ILE A 20 11.81 -2.82 -10.70
C ILE A 20 10.43 -3.37 -11.08
N GLY A 21 10.01 -3.22 -12.33
CA GLY A 21 8.73 -3.73 -12.83
C GLY A 21 8.61 -5.24 -12.67
N ILE A 22 9.65 -6.00 -13.01
CA ILE A 22 9.68 -7.47 -12.83
C ILE A 22 9.67 -7.84 -11.34
N LEU A 23 10.43 -7.14 -10.51
CA LEU A 23 10.46 -7.39 -9.07
C LEU A 23 9.08 -7.13 -8.44
N LEU A 24 8.46 -6.00 -8.77
CA LEU A 24 7.11 -5.65 -8.31
C LEU A 24 6.08 -6.67 -8.83
N ALA A 25 6.13 -7.05 -10.11
CA ALA A 25 5.23 -8.04 -10.68
C ALA A 25 5.35 -9.39 -9.94
N THR A 26 6.58 -9.80 -9.61
CA THR A 26 6.85 -11.03 -8.86
C THR A 26 6.27 -10.95 -7.44
N VAL A 27 6.51 -9.85 -6.72
CA VAL A 27 5.98 -9.64 -5.37
C VAL A 27 4.45 -9.61 -5.38
N VAL A 28 3.84 -8.90 -6.33
CA VAL A 28 2.38 -8.80 -6.47
C VAL A 28 1.78 -10.16 -6.84
N ALA A 29 2.42 -10.93 -7.73
CA ALA A 29 1.96 -12.27 -8.09
C ALA A 29 2.03 -13.24 -6.90
N LEU A 30 3.11 -13.19 -6.11
CA LEU A 30 3.24 -13.97 -4.88
C LEU A 30 2.19 -13.58 -3.84
N LEU A 31 1.93 -12.28 -3.67
CA LEU A 31 0.89 -11.78 -2.78
C LEU A 31 -0.50 -12.21 -3.24
N PHE A 32 -0.78 -12.13 -4.55
CA PHE A 32 -2.04 -12.63 -5.13
C PHE A 32 -2.21 -14.11 -4.88
N PHE A 33 -1.18 -14.91 -5.13
CA PHE A 33 -1.20 -16.35 -4.84
C PHE A 33 -1.46 -16.61 -3.35
N TYR A 34 -0.78 -15.89 -2.45
CA TYR A 34 -1.00 -16.01 -1.01
C TYR A 34 -2.44 -15.70 -0.61
N LEU A 35 -3.00 -14.59 -1.10
CA LEU A 35 -4.40 -14.20 -0.82
C LEU A 35 -5.40 -15.19 -1.41
N TRP A 36 -5.12 -15.69 -2.61
CA TRP A 36 -5.97 -16.68 -3.29
C TRP A 36 -6.10 -17.98 -2.49
N GLN A 37 -5.09 -18.35 -1.70
CA GLN A 37 -5.13 -19.52 -0.82
C GLN A 37 -5.93 -19.28 0.47
N GLN A 38 -6.41 -18.06 0.72
CA GLN A 38 -7.17 -17.75 1.93
C GLN A 38 -8.66 -18.01 1.71
N ASP A 39 -9.29 -18.74 2.63
CA ASP A 39 -10.73 -19.07 2.55
C ASP A 39 -11.62 -17.81 2.49
N TRP A 40 -11.23 -16.75 3.20
CA TRP A 40 -12.00 -15.50 3.22
C TRP A 40 -12.01 -14.79 1.85
N PHE A 41 -11.01 -15.02 1.00
CA PHE A 41 -10.89 -14.36 -0.30
C PHE A 41 -12.05 -14.76 -1.24
N HIS A 42 -12.53 -15.99 -1.10
CA HIS A 42 -13.64 -16.56 -1.89
C HIS A 42 -15.00 -16.44 -1.19
N ARG A 43 -15.04 -15.91 0.04
CA ARG A 43 -16.28 -15.80 0.80
C ARG A 43 -17.18 -14.72 0.19
N GLU A 44 -18.38 -15.12 -0.23
CA GLU A 44 -19.40 -14.21 -0.74
C GLU A 44 -20.00 -13.36 0.39
N GLN A 45 -20.23 -12.08 0.10
CA GLN A 45 -20.97 -11.16 0.96
C GLN A 45 -22.44 -11.08 0.55
N ARG A 46 -23.24 -10.33 1.33
CA ARG A 46 -24.69 -10.16 1.13
C ARG A 46 -25.05 -9.65 -0.28
N ASP A 47 -24.14 -8.90 -0.90
CA ASP A 47 -24.33 -8.28 -2.21
C ASP A 47 -23.91 -9.21 -3.38
N GLY A 48 -23.52 -10.46 -3.10
CA GLY A 48 -23.03 -11.42 -4.09
C GLY A 48 -21.60 -11.20 -4.56
N ILE A 49 -20.92 -10.17 -4.02
CA ILE A 49 -19.51 -9.88 -4.28
C ILE A 49 -18.65 -10.63 -3.26
N THR A 50 -17.54 -11.23 -3.69
CA THR A 50 -16.60 -11.88 -2.78
C THR A 50 -15.81 -10.85 -1.97
N LEU A 51 -15.47 -11.20 -0.73
CA LEU A 51 -14.64 -10.37 0.15
C LEU A 51 -13.27 -10.05 -0.48
N GLY A 52 -12.76 -10.98 -1.29
CA GLY A 52 -11.51 -10.82 -2.04
C GLY A 52 -11.62 -9.99 -3.32
N PHE A 53 -12.82 -9.60 -3.77
CA PHE A 53 -13.00 -8.91 -5.06
C PHE A 53 -12.23 -7.59 -5.14
N PHE A 54 -12.42 -6.68 -4.19
CA PHE A 54 -11.73 -5.38 -4.19
C PHE A 54 -10.20 -5.50 -4.01
N PRO A 55 -9.69 -6.29 -3.04
CA PRO A 55 -8.26 -6.59 -2.97
C PRO A 55 -7.71 -7.20 -4.27
N GLY A 56 -8.45 -8.13 -4.88
CA GLY A 56 -8.08 -8.77 -6.14
C GLY A 56 -8.00 -7.79 -7.30
N LEU A 57 -8.97 -6.88 -7.43
CA LEU A 57 -8.95 -5.80 -8.42
C LEU A 57 -7.72 -4.90 -8.26
N GLY A 58 -7.41 -4.53 -7.01
CA GLY A 58 -6.22 -3.74 -6.69
C GLY A 58 -4.93 -4.44 -7.10
N LEU A 59 -4.81 -5.73 -6.77
CA LEU A 59 -3.64 -6.54 -7.18
C LEU A 59 -3.54 -6.69 -8.70
N ALA A 60 -4.66 -6.87 -9.39
CA ALA A 60 -4.68 -6.93 -10.86
C ALA A 60 -4.19 -5.61 -11.48
N ALA A 61 -4.66 -4.47 -10.98
CA ALA A 61 -4.19 -3.16 -11.42
C ALA A 61 -2.70 -2.94 -11.16
N MET A 62 -2.21 -3.30 -9.97
CA MET A 62 -0.79 -3.24 -9.62
C MET A 62 0.05 -4.14 -10.54
N LEU A 63 -0.43 -5.36 -10.81
CA LEU A 63 0.25 -6.29 -11.70
C LEU A 63 0.34 -5.73 -13.12
N MET A 64 -0.78 -5.22 -13.66
CA MET A 64 -0.78 -4.57 -14.98
C MET A 64 0.20 -3.39 -15.04
N ALA A 65 0.20 -2.51 -14.03
CA ALA A 65 1.12 -1.38 -13.97
C ALA A 65 2.59 -1.82 -13.90
N SER A 66 2.90 -2.84 -13.09
CA SER A 66 4.26 -3.38 -12.96
C SER A 66 4.77 -4.03 -14.25
N LEU A 67 3.90 -4.77 -14.96
CA LEU A 67 4.21 -5.35 -16.27
C LEU A 67 4.35 -4.28 -17.34
N ALA A 68 3.49 -3.25 -17.34
CA ALA A 68 3.64 -2.11 -18.24
C ALA A 68 5.00 -1.44 -18.06
N LEU A 69 5.44 -1.21 -16.83
CA LEU A 69 6.77 -0.66 -16.52
C LEU A 69 7.91 -1.55 -17.05
N ALA A 70 7.72 -2.87 -17.04
CA ALA A 70 8.70 -3.83 -17.54
C ALA A 70 8.83 -3.87 -19.07
N VAL A 71 7.75 -3.57 -19.79
CA VAL A 71 7.68 -3.71 -21.27
C VAL A 71 7.75 -2.36 -21.99
N ASP A 72 7.50 -1.25 -21.30
CA ASP A 72 7.47 0.10 -21.87
C ASP A 72 8.78 0.51 -22.59
N LYS A 73 8.66 1.49 -23.49
CA LYS A 73 9.78 2.10 -24.22
C LYS A 73 10.90 2.56 -23.30
N TRP A 74 10.55 3.03 -22.09
CA TRP A 74 11.51 3.54 -21.09
C TRP A 74 11.99 2.47 -20.11
N ARG A 75 11.80 1.18 -20.40
CA ARG A 75 12.17 0.07 -19.50
C ARG A 75 13.64 0.04 -19.06
N HIS A 76 14.57 0.53 -19.88
CA HIS A 76 15.99 0.57 -19.54
C HIS A 76 16.42 1.85 -18.81
N ALA A 77 15.52 2.82 -18.65
CA ALA A 77 15.80 4.03 -17.90
C ALA A 77 15.88 3.70 -16.40
N VAL A 78 16.68 4.48 -15.69
CA VAL A 78 16.75 4.49 -14.23
C VAL A 78 16.07 5.77 -13.80
N ALA A 79 15.00 5.68 -13.00
CA ALA A 79 14.38 6.86 -12.42
C ALA A 79 15.41 7.60 -11.55
N GLU A 80 15.44 8.93 -11.59
CA GLU A 80 16.40 9.74 -10.83
C GLU A 80 16.31 9.43 -9.33
N GLU A 81 15.10 9.24 -8.83
CA GLU A 81 14.80 8.85 -7.45
C GLU A 81 15.44 7.51 -7.07
N MET A 82 15.51 6.55 -8.00
CA MET A 82 16.08 5.22 -7.78
C MET A 82 17.61 5.18 -7.88
N ALA A 83 18.23 6.21 -8.45
CA ALA A 83 19.68 6.29 -8.56
C ALA A 83 20.35 6.42 -7.17
N ASP A 84 19.69 7.17 -6.28
CA ASP A 84 20.21 7.55 -4.96
C ASP A 84 19.70 6.68 -3.81
N VAL A 85 18.78 5.74 -4.08
CA VAL A 85 18.26 4.83 -3.04
C VAL A 85 19.39 4.05 -2.38
N GLY A 86 19.55 4.28 -1.09
CA GLY A 86 20.51 3.64 -0.22
C GLY A 86 19.87 2.76 0.85
N TRP A 87 20.71 2.22 1.73
CA TRP A 87 20.26 1.38 2.84
C TRP A 87 19.37 2.12 3.85
N ARG A 88 19.58 3.43 4.01
CA ARG A 88 18.77 4.26 4.91
C ARG A 88 17.32 4.35 4.46
N ASP A 89 17.09 4.43 3.15
CA ASP A 89 15.73 4.49 2.58
C ASP A 89 14.99 3.16 2.80
N LEU A 90 15.72 2.04 2.76
CA LEU A 90 15.16 0.73 3.12
C LEU A 90 14.75 0.69 4.60
N VAL A 91 15.56 1.24 5.50
CA VAL A 91 15.21 1.31 6.94
C VAL A 91 13.97 2.16 7.15
N TRP A 92 13.86 3.30 6.47
CA TRP A 92 12.66 4.12 6.50
C TRP A 92 11.44 3.38 5.96
N ALA A 93 11.56 2.71 4.82
CA ALA A 93 10.48 1.90 4.24
C ALA A 93 10.00 0.81 5.21
N LEU A 94 10.93 0.09 5.86
CA LEU A 94 10.61 -0.90 6.88
C LEU A 94 9.93 -0.28 8.10
N LEU A 95 10.37 0.90 8.55
CA LEU A 95 9.74 1.63 9.65
C LEU A 95 8.31 2.05 9.29
N PHE A 96 8.06 2.49 8.06
CA PHE A 96 6.70 2.78 7.56
C PHE A 96 5.82 1.53 7.52
N CYS A 97 6.35 0.39 7.04
CA CYS A 97 5.63 -0.87 7.08
C CYS A 97 5.28 -1.30 8.50
N LEU A 98 6.21 -1.13 9.46
CA LEU A 98 5.96 -1.42 10.87
C LEU A 98 4.91 -0.48 11.47
N ALA A 99 4.96 0.82 11.16
CA ALA A 99 3.97 1.79 11.60
C ALA A 99 2.56 1.45 11.06
N ALA A 100 2.45 1.05 9.79
CA ALA A 100 1.21 0.57 9.20
C ALA A 100 0.68 -0.69 9.90
N LEU A 101 1.57 -1.64 10.25
CA LEU A 101 1.20 -2.84 11.00
C LEU A 101 0.68 -2.51 12.41
N VAL A 102 1.35 -1.61 13.12
CA VAL A 102 0.91 -1.14 14.45
C VAL A 102 -0.47 -0.49 14.34
N MET A 103 -0.67 0.38 13.35
CA MET A 103 -1.97 1.02 13.13
C MET A 103 -3.08 0.03 12.76
N TYR A 104 -2.77 -0.98 11.93
CA TYR A 104 -3.71 -2.07 11.65
C TYR A 104 -4.12 -2.82 12.92
N ARG A 105 -3.18 -3.10 13.83
CA ARG A 105 -3.50 -3.72 15.13
C ARG A 105 -4.32 -2.82 16.05
N LEU A 106 -4.16 -1.51 15.92
CA LEU A 106 -4.94 -0.52 16.69
C LEU A 106 -6.35 -0.29 16.12
N MET A 107 -6.65 -0.72 14.89
CA MET A 107 -8.00 -0.59 14.31
C MET A 107 -9.06 -1.37 15.09
N GLU A 108 -8.70 -2.53 15.64
CA GLU A 108 -9.62 -3.35 16.43
C GLU A 108 -10.10 -2.66 17.72
N PRO A 109 -9.21 -2.09 18.57
CA PRO A 109 -9.64 -1.38 19.78
C PRO A 109 -10.11 0.06 19.57
N LEU A 110 -9.57 0.80 18.59
CA LEU A 110 -9.88 2.23 18.38
C LEU A 110 -11.08 2.48 17.46
N GLY A 111 -11.50 1.45 16.72
CA GLY A 111 -12.46 1.58 15.64
C GLY A 111 -11.86 2.22 14.38
N LEU A 112 -12.45 1.89 13.24
CA LEU A 112 -11.94 2.30 11.92
C LEU A 112 -11.83 3.83 11.73
N PRO A 113 -12.78 4.67 12.18
CA PRO A 113 -12.70 6.11 11.94
C PRO A 113 -11.54 6.78 12.67
N LEU A 114 -11.31 6.39 13.94
CA LEU A 114 -10.24 6.99 14.73
C LEU A 114 -8.86 6.48 14.29
N ALA A 115 -8.75 5.18 14.03
CA ALA A 115 -7.51 4.59 13.54
C ALA A 115 -7.11 5.14 12.16
N SER A 116 -8.07 5.32 11.24
CA SER A 116 -7.80 5.91 9.93
C SER A 116 -7.39 7.39 10.01
N ALA A 117 -8.04 8.18 10.88
CA ALA A 117 -7.65 9.56 11.12
C ALA A 117 -6.22 9.68 11.69
N LEU A 118 -5.88 8.84 12.67
CA LEU A 118 -4.53 8.82 13.26
C LEU A 118 -3.47 8.37 12.25
N PHE A 119 -3.76 7.31 11.48
CA PHE A 119 -2.86 6.84 10.43
C PHE A 119 -2.63 7.93 9.37
N LEU A 120 -3.70 8.56 8.88
CA LEU A 120 -3.61 9.58 7.84
C LEU A 120 -2.88 10.83 8.34
N ALA A 121 -3.16 11.29 9.57
CA ALA A 121 -2.44 12.40 10.17
C ALA A 121 -0.94 12.08 10.35
N GLY A 122 -0.62 10.87 10.81
CA GLY A 122 0.76 10.38 10.93
C GLY A 122 1.49 10.35 9.59
N MET A 123 0.84 9.83 8.55
CA MET A 123 1.41 9.78 7.20
C MET A 123 1.61 11.18 6.60
N ILE A 124 0.64 12.09 6.74
CA ILE A 124 0.77 13.48 6.27
C ILE A 124 1.95 14.19 6.97
N TYR A 125 2.09 13.98 8.28
CA TYR A 125 3.19 14.56 9.04
C TYR A 125 4.54 13.97 8.60
N LEU A 126 4.63 12.66 8.44
CA LEU A 126 5.85 11.96 8.02
C LEU A 126 6.26 12.29 6.57
N LEU A 127 5.29 12.54 5.68
CA LEU A 127 5.53 13.01 4.31
C LEU A 127 6.01 14.47 4.24
N GLY A 128 6.19 15.14 5.37
CA GLY A 128 6.88 16.42 5.46
C GLY A 128 5.98 17.64 5.38
N LEU A 129 4.67 17.51 5.64
CA LEU A 129 3.78 18.66 5.71
C LEU A 129 4.13 19.52 6.94
N ARG A 130 4.84 20.64 6.70
CA ARG A 130 5.52 21.47 7.71
C ARG A 130 4.62 22.08 8.81
N PRO A 131 3.36 22.49 8.55
CA PRO A 131 2.47 22.89 9.63
C PRO A 131 1.78 21.66 10.24
N TRP A 132 2.20 21.30 11.45
CA TRP A 132 1.69 20.13 12.20
C TRP A 132 0.16 20.16 12.43
N TYR A 133 -0.46 21.35 12.43
CA TYR A 133 -1.90 21.52 12.60
C TYR A 133 -2.72 21.22 11.34
N LEU A 134 -2.12 21.25 10.14
CA LEU A 134 -2.84 20.91 8.90
C LEU A 134 -3.03 19.40 8.76
N ALA A 135 -2.15 18.59 9.33
CA ALA A 135 -2.26 17.13 9.29
C ALA A 135 -3.57 16.62 9.92
N PRO A 136 -3.93 16.95 11.18
CA PRO A 136 -5.22 16.57 11.73
C PRO A 136 -6.39 17.30 11.06
N ALA A 137 -6.21 18.56 10.63
CA ALA A 137 -7.25 19.32 9.95
C ALA A 137 -7.68 18.71 8.60
N LEU A 138 -6.80 17.98 7.92
CA LEU A 138 -7.13 17.22 6.71
C LEU A 138 -7.59 15.80 7.03
N ALA A 139 -6.92 15.13 7.98
CA ALA A 139 -7.19 13.74 8.29
C ALA A 139 -8.59 13.51 8.88
N ILE A 140 -9.04 14.39 9.77
CA ILE A 140 -10.36 14.31 10.40
C ILE A 140 -11.49 14.38 9.37
N PRO A 141 -11.60 15.43 8.52
CA PRO A 141 -12.70 15.51 7.55
C PRO A 141 -12.65 14.38 6.52
N ILE A 142 -11.46 13.94 6.07
CA ILE A 142 -11.36 12.78 5.17
C ILE A 142 -11.94 11.52 5.86
N SER A 143 -11.59 11.29 7.12
CA SER A 143 -12.09 10.12 7.87
C SER A 143 -13.60 10.21 8.12
N LEU A 144 -14.14 11.41 8.35
CA LEU A 144 -15.58 11.64 8.48
C LEU A 144 -16.33 11.43 7.15
N ILE A 145 -15.74 11.85 6.03
CA ILE A 145 -16.31 11.60 4.69
C ILE A 145 -16.36 10.09 4.42
N ILE A 146 -15.28 9.37 4.73
CA ILE A 146 -15.21 7.92 4.60
C ILE A 146 -16.31 7.26 5.45
N LEU A 147 -16.43 7.65 6.72
CA LEU A 147 -17.50 7.17 7.60
C LEU A 147 -18.88 7.44 7.01
N ALA A 148 -19.16 8.67 6.57
CA ALA A 148 -20.45 9.05 5.99
C ALA A 148 -20.80 8.23 4.74
N VAL A 149 -19.82 7.97 3.85
CA VAL A 149 -20.00 7.13 2.67
C VAL A 149 -20.33 5.69 3.07
N PHE A 150 -19.59 5.10 4.01
CA PHE A 150 -19.85 3.74 4.47
C PHE A 150 -21.21 3.59 5.15
N THR A 151 -21.59 4.57 5.98
CA THR A 151 -22.93 4.60 6.60
C THR A 151 -24.02 4.71 5.54
N LEU A 152 -23.84 5.56 4.52
CA LEU A 152 -24.81 5.71 3.43
C LEU A 152 -24.93 4.46 2.55
N LEU A 153 -23.85 3.67 2.45
CA LEU A 153 -23.84 2.36 1.80
C LEU A 153 -24.37 1.23 2.72
N GLY A 154 -24.73 1.52 3.97
CA GLY A 154 -25.25 0.53 4.92
C GLY A 154 -24.20 -0.46 5.44
N ILE A 155 -22.90 -0.15 5.31
CA ILE A 155 -21.80 -1.03 5.71
C ILE A 155 -21.44 -0.72 7.17
N ARG A 156 -21.54 -1.72 8.04
CA ARG A 156 -21.13 -1.61 9.45
C ARG A 156 -19.60 -1.65 9.57
N LEU A 157 -19.03 -0.63 10.21
CA LEU A 157 -17.59 -0.53 10.40
C LEU A 157 -17.16 -1.18 11.73
N PRO A 158 -15.98 -1.80 11.78
CA PRO A 158 -15.47 -2.38 13.01
C PRO A 158 -15.16 -1.29 14.05
N GLY A 159 -15.64 -1.50 15.28
CA GLY A 159 -15.48 -0.61 16.42
C GLY A 159 -16.54 0.49 16.52
N ASP A 160 -17.83 0.14 16.42
CA ASP A 160 -18.98 1.04 16.62
C ASP A 160 -18.86 1.82 17.95
N ILE A 161 -18.26 3.01 17.91
CA ILE A 161 -18.35 4.02 18.98
C ILE A 161 -19.66 4.81 18.85
N VAL A 162 -20.38 4.67 17.73
CA VAL A 162 -21.63 5.39 17.45
C VAL A 162 -22.77 4.39 17.23
N PRO A 163 -23.46 3.93 18.31
CA PRO A 163 -24.48 2.87 18.21
C PRO A 163 -25.82 3.29 17.56
N PHE A 164 -25.93 4.49 16.97
CA PHE A 164 -27.23 5.10 16.63
C PHE A 164 -27.32 5.74 15.23
N LEU A 165 -26.53 5.28 14.26
CA LEU A 165 -26.80 5.54 12.83
C LEU A 165 -26.72 4.24 12.02
#